data_AF-A0A5B6YT51-F1
#
_entry.id   AF-A0A5B6YT51-F1
#
_cell.length_a   1.000
_cell.length_b   1.000
_cell.length_c   1.000
_cell.angle_alpha   90.00
_cell.angle_beta   90.00
_cell.angle_gamma   90.00
#
_symmetry.space_group_name_H-M   'P 1'
#
loop_
_entity.id
_entity.type
_entity.pdbx_description
1 polymer ?
#
loop_
_entity_poly.entity_id
_entity_poly.type
_entity_poly.pdbx_seq_one_letter_code
_entity_poly.pdbx_strand_id
1 'polypeptide(L)'
;MELRQSNLKAKQYLQILALQWKPDDDGADGNTTVLEDLLPHPNLKHLDIEGYGGLSFPVWMTVNMVSSLPYLVQINLDNCRKCKHLPWFGQLPFLEYLQLSNLSSLEYIHDNSTVESSSSSHPSSSLRGTGAFFPSLQELSLHTLPLLKEWCREVVVIAN
;
A
#
# COMPACT_ATOMS: atom_id res chain seq x y z
N MET A 1 12.48 -24.02 14.75
CA MET A 1 11.16 -24.29 14.15
C MET A 1 10.96 -23.26 13.05
N GLU A 2 11.49 -23.53 11.87
CA GLU A 2 11.43 -22.64 10.70
C GLU A 2 10.20 -23.00 9.86
N LEU A 3 9.10 -22.28 10.07
CA LEU A 3 7.94 -22.27 9.19
C LEU A 3 7.82 -20.87 8.60
N ARG A 4 8.81 -20.45 7.78
CA ARG A 4 8.86 -19.12 7.14
C ARG A 4 8.63 -19.18 5.63
N GLN A 5 7.67 -19.97 5.20
CA GLN A 5 7.03 -19.78 3.90
C GLN A 5 5.54 -19.82 4.14
N SER A 6 4.89 -18.66 4.03
CA SER A 6 3.44 -18.61 4.12
C SER A 6 2.84 -19.47 3.00
N ASN A 7 1.92 -20.36 3.36
CA ASN A 7 1.20 -21.20 2.40
C ASN A 7 0.21 -20.36 1.53
N LEU A 8 0.24 -19.03 1.63
CA LEU A 8 -0.69 -18.15 0.90
C LEU A 8 -0.37 -18.09 -0.58
N LYS A 9 0.92 -18.10 -0.94
CA LYS A 9 1.34 -18.14 -2.35
C LYS A 9 0.93 -19.41 -3.09
N ALA A 10 0.67 -20.51 -2.40
CA ALA A 10 0.21 -21.76 -3.03
C ALA A 10 -1.33 -21.85 -3.16
N LYS A 11 -2.09 -20.95 -2.51
CA LYS A 11 -3.55 -20.97 -2.51
C LYS A 11 -4.13 -20.23 -3.73
N GLN A 12 -4.01 -20.84 -4.91
CA GLN A 12 -4.46 -20.24 -6.18
C GLN A 12 -5.94 -19.83 -6.26
N TYR A 13 -6.79 -20.43 -5.42
CA TYR A 13 -8.23 -20.13 -5.34
C TYR A 13 -8.58 -19.11 -4.24
N LEU A 14 -7.60 -18.63 -3.47
CA LEU A 14 -7.81 -17.60 -2.47
C LEU A 14 -8.07 -16.26 -3.17
N GLN A 15 -9.28 -15.74 -3.04
CA GLN A 15 -9.68 -14.45 -3.61
C GLN A 15 -9.77 -13.34 -2.56
N ILE A 16 -9.96 -13.69 -1.29
CA ILE A 16 -10.14 -12.75 -0.19
C ILE A 16 -9.13 -13.09 0.90
N LEU A 17 -8.40 -12.08 1.37
CA LEU A 17 -7.46 -12.20 2.47
C LEU A 17 -7.74 -11.08 3.47
N ALA A 18 -8.16 -11.48 4.67
CA ALA A 18 -8.31 -10.58 5.82
C ALA A 18 -7.22 -10.89 6.84
N LEU A 19 -6.50 -9.85 7.25
CA LEU A 19 -5.42 -9.93 8.24
C LEU A 19 -5.73 -8.97 9.39
N GLN A 20 -5.76 -9.51 10.61
CA GLN A 20 -6.16 -8.76 11.80
C GLN A 20 -5.12 -8.91 12.90
N TRP A 21 -4.70 -7.78 13.47
CA TRP A 21 -3.80 -7.72 14.63
C TRP A 21 -4.52 -7.18 15.85
N LYS A 22 -4.11 -7.65 17.03
CA LYS A 22 -4.69 -7.16 18.28
C LYS A 22 -4.13 -5.77 18.62
N PRO A 23 -4.94 -4.88 19.23
CA PRO A 23 -4.52 -3.52 19.57
C PRO A 23 -3.26 -3.43 20.45
N ASP A 24 -3.04 -4.41 21.32
CA ASP A 24 -1.90 -4.43 22.25
C ASP A 24 -0.59 -4.96 21.62
N ASP A 25 -0.63 -5.32 20.33
CA ASP A 25 0.52 -5.82 19.57
C ASP A 25 1.38 -4.68 18.97
N ASP A 26 1.17 -3.47 19.49
CA ASP A 26 1.88 -2.25 19.18
C ASP A 26 3.39 -2.31 19.55
N GLY A 27 3.83 -3.33 20.28
CA GLY A 27 5.13 -3.35 20.94
C GLY A 27 6.27 -4.10 20.23
N ALA A 28 6.03 -4.80 19.12
CA ALA A 28 7.09 -5.63 18.53
C ALA A 28 7.25 -5.39 17.03
N ASP A 29 8.47 -5.00 16.63
CA ASP A 29 8.99 -4.99 15.24
C ASP A 29 8.77 -6.33 14.48
N GLY A 30 8.30 -7.38 15.18
CA GLY A 30 7.94 -8.68 14.61
C GLY A 30 6.76 -8.64 13.63
N ASN A 31 5.78 -7.75 13.79
CA ASN A 31 4.59 -7.72 12.92
C ASN A 31 4.89 -7.30 11.48
N THR A 32 5.85 -6.41 11.29
CA THR A 32 6.40 -6.05 9.98
C THR A 32 6.99 -7.26 9.24
N THR A 33 7.72 -8.12 9.96
CA THR A 33 8.34 -9.32 9.36
C THR A 33 7.32 -10.37 8.97
N VAL A 34 6.24 -10.52 9.74
CA VAL A 34 5.16 -11.45 9.41
C VAL A 34 4.47 -11.03 8.11
N LEU A 35 4.11 -9.75 7.96
CA LEU A 35 3.42 -9.29 6.76
C LEU A 35 4.29 -9.38 5.48
N GLU A 36 5.61 -9.21 5.60
CA GLU A 36 6.55 -9.43 4.49
C GLU A 36 6.55 -10.90 4.03
N ASP A 37 6.55 -11.85 4.98
CA ASP A 37 6.57 -13.29 4.69
C ASP A 37 5.23 -13.83 4.11
N LEU A 38 4.14 -13.04 4.17
CA LEU A 38 2.78 -13.45 3.79
C LEU A 38 2.45 -13.35 2.30
N LEU A 39 3.37 -12.95 1.41
CA LEU A 39 3.13 -12.70 -0.03
C LEU A 39 1.97 -13.55 -0.62
N PRO A 40 0.78 -12.96 -0.84
CA PRO A 40 -0.40 -13.70 -1.28
C PRO A 40 -0.27 -14.20 -2.73
N HIS A 41 -1.14 -15.13 -3.11
CA HIS A 41 -1.24 -15.56 -4.51
C HIS A 41 -1.74 -14.39 -5.40
N PRO A 42 -1.22 -14.19 -6.63
CA PRO A 42 -1.61 -13.09 -7.52
C PRO A 42 -3.10 -12.97 -7.89
N ASN A 43 -3.85 -14.07 -7.71
CA ASN A 43 -5.31 -14.13 -7.97
C ASN A 43 -6.16 -13.44 -6.90
N LEU A 44 -5.54 -12.92 -5.84
CA LEU A 44 -6.24 -12.20 -4.79
C LEU A 44 -7.02 -11.02 -5.39
N LYS A 45 -8.28 -10.92 -4.97
CA LYS A 45 -9.21 -9.86 -5.37
C LYS A 45 -9.39 -8.85 -4.26
N HIS A 46 -9.55 -9.30 -3.02
CA HIS A 46 -9.82 -8.42 -1.88
C HIS A 46 -8.76 -8.59 -0.80
N LEU A 47 -8.27 -7.46 -0.29
CA LEU A 47 -7.30 -7.39 0.79
C LEU A 47 -7.82 -6.49 1.91
N ASP A 48 -8.06 -7.08 3.07
CA ASP A 48 -8.44 -6.38 4.29
C ASP A 48 -7.31 -6.48 5.32
N ILE A 49 -6.85 -5.33 5.82
CA ILE A 49 -5.80 -5.23 6.84
C ILE A 49 -6.33 -4.38 7.99
N GLU A 50 -6.42 -4.97 9.18
CA GLU A 50 -6.96 -4.33 10.37
C GLU A 50 -5.96 -4.36 11.53
N GLY A 51 -5.68 -3.21 12.12
CA GLY A 51 -4.87 -3.11 13.34
C GLY A 51 -3.37 -3.33 13.10
N TYR A 52 -2.89 -3.25 11.86
CA TYR A 52 -1.47 -3.44 11.55
C TYR A 52 -0.61 -2.35 12.22
N GLY A 53 0.23 -2.77 13.17
CA GLY A 53 1.09 -1.89 13.98
C GLY A 53 2.43 -1.53 13.34
N GLY A 54 2.70 -1.95 12.10
CA GLY A 54 3.95 -1.63 11.41
C GLY A 54 4.03 -0.15 10.99
N LEU A 55 5.26 0.39 10.94
CA LEU A 55 5.50 1.76 10.46
C LEU A 55 5.35 1.89 8.94
N SER A 56 5.63 0.80 8.21
CA SER A 56 5.56 0.71 6.76
C SER A 56 4.95 -0.61 6.31
N PHE A 57 4.40 -0.62 5.11
CA PHE A 57 3.91 -1.83 4.43
C PHE A 57 5.07 -2.61 3.80
N PRO A 58 4.90 -3.92 3.57
CA PRO A 58 5.94 -4.77 3.00
C PRO A 58 6.34 -4.38 1.57
N VAL A 59 7.49 -4.88 1.10
CA VAL A 59 8.05 -4.59 -0.24
C VAL A 59 7.09 -5.00 -1.35
N TRP A 60 6.41 -6.13 -1.19
CA TRP A 60 5.42 -6.58 -2.17
C TRP A 60 4.19 -5.67 -2.29
N MET A 61 3.88 -4.88 -1.27
CA MET A 61 2.85 -3.83 -1.35
C MET A 61 3.40 -2.51 -1.86
N THR A 62 4.64 -2.14 -1.54
CA THR A 62 5.15 -0.79 -1.84
C THR A 62 5.82 -0.66 -3.20
N VAL A 63 6.63 -1.65 -3.61
CA VAL A 63 7.44 -1.58 -4.84
C VAL A 63 6.82 -2.41 -5.97
N ASN A 64 6.26 -3.58 -5.64
CA ASN A 64 5.88 -4.58 -6.64
C ASN A 64 4.37 -4.84 -6.72
N MET A 65 3.52 -4.01 -6.12
CA MET A 65 2.10 -4.35 -5.92
C MET A 65 1.35 -4.71 -7.20
N VAL A 66 1.59 -3.95 -8.27
CA VAL A 66 0.98 -4.19 -9.58
C VAL A 66 1.39 -5.56 -10.14
N SER A 67 2.61 -6.03 -9.87
CA SER A 67 3.11 -7.33 -10.32
C SER A 67 2.76 -8.47 -9.33
N SER A 68 2.72 -8.17 -8.03
CA SER A 68 2.45 -9.15 -6.98
C SER A 68 0.98 -9.49 -6.88
N LEU A 69 0.09 -8.50 -6.99
CA LEU A 69 -1.36 -8.63 -6.87
C LEU A 69 -2.08 -7.86 -7.99
N PRO A 70 -1.86 -8.25 -9.26
CA PRO A 70 -2.35 -7.53 -10.44
C PRO A 70 -3.87 -7.46 -10.53
N TYR A 71 -4.57 -8.34 -9.81
CA TYR A 71 -6.01 -8.56 -9.94
C TYR A 71 -6.83 -8.00 -8.78
N LEU A 72 -6.23 -7.20 -7.89
CA LEU A 72 -6.93 -6.56 -6.77
C LEU A 72 -8.05 -5.65 -7.26
N VAL A 73 -9.20 -5.83 -6.62
CA VAL A 73 -10.46 -5.08 -6.84
C VAL A 73 -10.80 -4.24 -5.62
N GLN A 74 -10.50 -4.75 -4.42
CA GLN A 74 -10.83 -4.07 -3.17
C GLN A 74 -9.66 -4.09 -2.20
N ILE A 75 -9.42 -2.93 -1.57
CA ILE A 75 -8.46 -2.77 -0.48
C ILE A 75 -9.14 -2.04 0.67
N ASN A 76 -9.09 -2.61 1.86
CA ASN A 76 -9.50 -1.95 3.10
C ASN A 76 -8.33 -1.93 4.09
N LEU A 77 -7.96 -0.72 4.53
CA LEU A 77 -7.00 -0.51 5.61
C LEU A 77 -7.73 0.14 6.79
N ASP A 78 -7.83 -0.56 7.90
CA ASP A 78 -8.45 -0.05 9.12
C ASP A 78 -7.50 -0.13 10.31
N ASN A 79 -7.53 0.90 11.15
CA ASN A 79 -6.84 0.92 12.43
C ASN A 79 -5.31 0.72 12.35
N CYS A 80 -4.69 0.98 11.19
CA CYS A 80 -3.23 0.95 11.00
C CYS A 80 -2.59 2.26 11.49
N ARG A 81 -2.76 2.56 12.79
CA ARG A 81 -2.54 3.90 13.37
C ARG A 81 -1.12 4.42 13.27
N LYS A 82 -0.12 3.54 13.16
CA LYS A 82 1.31 3.88 13.12
C LYS A 82 1.85 4.06 11.70
N CYS A 83 1.09 3.66 10.68
CA CYS A 83 1.48 3.81 9.29
C CYS A 83 1.51 5.29 8.92
N LYS A 84 2.69 5.78 8.50
CA LYS A 84 2.87 7.16 8.05
C LYS A 84 2.71 7.32 6.54
N HIS A 85 2.95 6.23 5.81
CA HIS A 85 2.96 6.19 4.36
C HIS A 85 2.16 4.99 3.89
N LEU A 86 1.38 5.18 2.83
CA LEU A 86 0.70 4.11 2.13
C LEU A 86 1.47 3.72 0.87
N PRO A 87 1.35 2.46 0.43
CA PRO A 87 1.68 2.10 -0.92
C PRO A 87 0.85 2.88 -1.94
N TRP A 88 1.43 3.05 -3.13
CA TRP A 88 0.71 3.71 -4.20
C TRP A 88 -0.27 2.75 -4.90
N PHE A 89 -1.54 2.85 -4.53
CA PHE A 89 -2.61 2.02 -5.11
C PHE A 89 -3.09 2.50 -6.49
N GLY A 90 -2.76 3.73 -6.88
CA GLY A 90 -3.27 4.36 -8.10
C GLY A 90 -2.87 3.70 -9.41
N GLN A 91 -1.88 2.79 -9.39
CA GLN A 91 -1.44 2.00 -10.53
C GLN A 91 -2.18 0.68 -10.71
N LEU A 92 -3.06 0.29 -9.78
CA LEU A 92 -3.80 -0.97 -9.86
C LEU A 92 -4.91 -0.86 -10.92
N PRO A 93 -4.87 -1.67 -11.99
CA PRO A 93 -5.77 -1.49 -13.14
C PRO A 93 -7.22 -1.87 -12.85
N PHE A 94 -7.45 -2.74 -11.86
CA PHE A 94 -8.79 -3.27 -11.53
C PHE A 94 -9.31 -2.83 -10.17
N LEU A 95 -8.63 -1.91 -9.48
CA LEU A 95 -9.06 -1.47 -8.16
C LEU A 95 -10.34 -0.63 -8.30
N GLU A 96 -11.44 -1.14 -7.78
CA GLU A 96 -12.76 -0.51 -7.79
C GLU A 96 -13.09 0.14 -6.44
N TYR A 97 -12.60 -0.42 -5.34
CA TYR A 97 -12.94 0.01 -3.98
C TYR A 97 -11.69 0.21 -3.13
N LEU A 98 -11.50 1.43 -2.62
CA LEU A 98 -10.43 1.74 -1.66
C LEU A 98 -11.01 2.38 -0.41
N GLN A 99 -10.85 1.71 0.72
CA GLN A 99 -11.25 2.23 2.03
C GLN A 99 -10.03 2.42 2.94
N LEU A 100 -9.92 3.62 3.50
CA LEU A 100 -8.89 4.01 4.45
C LEU A 100 -9.56 4.54 5.73
N SER A 101 -9.40 3.81 6.83
CA SER A 101 -10.08 4.09 8.09
C SER A 101 -9.11 4.11 9.27
N ASN A 102 -9.26 5.09 10.17
CA ASN A 102 -8.53 5.15 11.44
C ASN A 102 -6.99 5.12 11.32
N LEU A 103 -6.44 5.81 10.31
CA LEU A 103 -5.00 5.93 10.07
C LEU A 103 -4.45 7.21 10.72
N SER A 104 -4.25 7.17 12.04
CA SER A 104 -3.94 8.37 12.84
C SER A 104 -2.61 9.06 12.50
N SER A 105 -1.63 8.32 11.96
CA SER A 105 -0.29 8.86 11.62
C SER A 105 -0.11 9.16 10.12
N LEU A 106 -1.12 8.92 9.29
CA LEU A 106 -1.02 9.10 7.84
C LEU A 106 -1.04 10.60 7.49
N GLU A 107 0.06 11.09 6.91
CA GLU A 107 0.17 12.50 6.50
C GLU A 107 -0.13 12.74 5.02
N TYR A 108 0.23 11.79 4.16
CA TYR A 108 0.07 11.84 2.71
C TYR A 108 -0.09 10.43 2.12
N ILE A 109 -0.84 10.31 1.02
CA ILE A 109 -1.09 9.02 0.36
C ILE A 109 0.00 8.70 -0.68
N HIS A 110 0.60 9.72 -1.30
CA HIS A 110 1.72 9.56 -2.21
C HIS A 110 2.75 10.68 -2.04
N ASP A 111 4.03 10.31 -1.95
CA ASP A 111 5.15 11.25 -1.99
C ASP A 111 6.01 10.96 -3.23
N ASN A 112 6.02 11.89 -4.18
CA ASN A 112 6.80 11.81 -5.41
C ASN A 112 8.25 12.34 -5.23
N SER A 113 8.66 12.68 -4.00
CA SER A 113 10.02 13.20 -3.74
C SER A 113 11.12 12.14 -3.76
N THR A 114 10.81 10.85 -3.97
CA THR A 114 11.82 9.79 -4.09
C THR A 114 12.35 9.65 -5.53
N VAL A 115 12.98 10.72 -6.01
CA VAL A 115 14.04 10.68 -7.03
C VAL A 115 15.08 11.63 -6.44
N GLU A 116 16.20 11.16 -5.92
CA GLU A 116 17.43 10.99 -6.69
C GLU A 116 18.49 10.33 -5.80
N SER A 117 18.96 9.13 -6.15
CA SER A 117 20.32 8.63 -5.85
C SER A 117 20.63 7.35 -6.62
N SER A 118 20.62 7.43 -7.94
CA SER A 118 21.47 6.58 -8.76
C SER A 118 21.66 7.23 -10.12
N SER A 119 22.88 7.70 -10.34
CA SER A 119 23.39 8.22 -11.59
C SER A 119 23.14 7.25 -12.75
N SER A 120 22.16 7.55 -13.58
CA SER A 120 22.19 7.16 -14.99
C SER A 120 21.43 8.23 -15.78
N SER A 121 22.19 8.88 -16.65
CA SER A 121 21.79 9.91 -17.58
C SER A 121 20.71 9.43 -18.55
N HIS A 122 19.45 9.56 -18.15
CA HIS A 122 18.32 9.73 -19.05
C HIS A 122 17.27 10.59 -18.35
N PRO A 123 16.88 11.76 -18.90
CA PRO A 123 15.69 12.44 -18.44
C PRO A 123 14.51 11.65 -18.97
N SER A 124 14.16 10.56 -18.30
CA SER A 124 12.86 9.94 -18.47
C SER A 124 11.85 10.89 -17.85
N SER A 125 11.45 11.88 -18.64
CA SER A 125 10.25 12.66 -18.41
C SER A 125 9.05 11.72 -18.47
N SER A 126 8.75 11.04 -17.37
CA SER A 126 7.50 10.31 -17.19
C SER A 126 6.76 10.80 -15.95
N LEU A 127 6.76 12.12 -15.76
CA LEU A 127 5.66 12.88 -15.15
C LEU A 127 4.97 13.78 -16.18
N ARG A 128 5.09 13.43 -17.47
CA ARG A 128 4.35 14.05 -18.59
C ARG A 128 3.25 13.15 -19.16
N GLY A 129 2.78 12.21 -18.36
CA GLY A 129 1.51 11.53 -18.58
C GLY A 129 0.67 11.76 -17.36
N THR A 130 -0.42 12.51 -17.50
CA THR A 130 -1.63 12.27 -16.71
C THR A 130 -2.12 10.84 -17.03
N GLY A 131 -1.35 9.83 -16.61
CA GLY A 131 -1.80 8.46 -16.59
C GLY A 131 -2.91 8.39 -15.56
N ALA A 132 -4.11 8.00 -15.97
CA ALA A 132 -5.30 8.02 -15.15
C ALA A 132 -5.00 7.46 -13.75
N PHE A 133 -5.09 8.31 -12.74
CA PHE A 133 -5.09 7.90 -11.35
C PHE A 133 -6.27 6.97 -11.16
N PHE A 134 -6.03 5.74 -10.73
CA PHE A 134 -7.10 4.79 -10.42
C PHE A 134 -8.07 4.54 -11.59
N PRO A 135 -7.65 3.81 -12.64
CA PRO A 135 -8.42 3.69 -13.89
C PRO A 135 -9.80 3.07 -13.75
N SER A 136 -10.05 2.30 -12.69
CA SER A 136 -11.29 1.56 -12.45
C SER A 136 -11.99 1.92 -11.13
N LEU A 137 -11.50 2.91 -10.38
CA LEU A 137 -12.01 3.18 -9.03
C LEU A 137 -13.42 3.77 -9.08
N GLN A 138 -14.32 3.10 -8.38
CA GLN A 138 -15.73 3.46 -8.25
C GLN A 138 -16.00 4.12 -6.90
N GLU A 139 -15.33 3.67 -5.84
CA GLU A 139 -15.51 4.20 -4.50
C GLU A 139 -14.19 4.44 -3.78
N LEU A 140 -14.10 5.62 -3.18
CA LEU A 140 -13.04 6.01 -2.29
C LEU A 140 -13.62 6.47 -0.96
N SER A 141 -13.37 5.70 0.10
CA SER A 141 -13.94 5.93 1.42
C SER A 141 -12.84 6.25 2.44
N LEU A 142 -12.89 7.46 2.98
CA LEU A 142 -11.91 7.99 3.93
C LEU A 142 -12.59 8.28 5.27
N HIS A 143 -12.13 7.64 6.33
CA HIS A 143 -12.70 7.79 7.66
C HIS A 143 -11.60 8.01 8.70
N THR A 144 -11.75 9.04 9.53
CA THR A 144 -10.86 9.31 10.67
C THR A 144 -9.37 9.32 10.29
N LEU A 145 -9.00 10.28 9.44
CA LEU A 145 -7.62 10.52 8.99
C LEU A 145 -7.13 11.90 9.49
N PRO A 146 -6.89 12.07 10.81
CA PRO A 146 -6.74 13.39 11.43
C PRO A 146 -5.49 14.16 11.00
N LEU A 147 -4.46 13.47 10.51
CA LEU A 147 -3.19 14.09 10.05
C LEU A 147 -3.06 14.14 8.52
N LEU A 148 -4.04 13.65 7.77
CA LEU A 148 -3.97 13.64 6.32
C LEU A 148 -4.05 15.08 5.80
N LYS A 149 -2.96 15.57 5.22
CA LYS A 149 -2.85 16.94 4.70
C LYS A 149 -3.24 17.01 3.23
N GLU A 150 -2.68 16.13 2.41
CA GLU A 150 -2.81 16.13 0.96
C GLU A 150 -2.88 14.71 0.41
N TRP A 151 -3.51 14.56 -0.77
CA TRP A 151 -3.59 13.28 -1.47
C TRP A 151 -2.24 12.88 -2.06
N CYS A 152 -1.66 13.75 -2.89
CA CYS A 152 -0.32 13.60 -3.45
C CYS A 152 0.50 14.82 -3.08
N ARG A 153 1.73 14.62 -2.60
CA ARG A 153 2.69 15.71 -2.40
C ARG A 153 3.44 15.95 -3.71
N GLU A 154 3.15 17.06 -4.39
CA GLU A 154 3.95 17.54 -5.52
C GLU A 154 5.01 18.53 -5.01
N VAL A 155 6.28 18.22 -5.23
CA VAL A 155 7.35 19.22 -5.05
C VAL A 155 7.51 19.97 -6.37
N VAL A 156 6.97 21.18 -6.42
CA VAL A 156 7.28 22.11 -7.51
C VAL A 156 8.75 22.50 -7.37
N VAL A 157 9.60 21.92 -8.22
CA VAL A 157 10.98 22.40 -8.38
C VAL A 157 10.88 23.74 -9.09
N ILE A 158 11.01 24.84 -8.33
CA ILE A 158 11.15 26.17 -8.91
C ILE A 158 12.56 26.22 -9.53
N ALA A 159 12.63 26.16 -10.85
CA ALA A 159 13.86 26.45 -11.57
C ALA A 159 14.14 27.96 -11.43
N ASN A 160 15.28 28.30 -10.82
CA ASN A 160 15.83 29.67 -10.82
C ASN A 160 16.49 29.99 -12.16
#